data_AF-A0A6I1BSM2-F1
#
_entry.id   AF-A0A6I1BSM2-F1
#
_cell.length_a   1.000
_cell.length_b   1.000
_cell.length_c   1.000
_cell.angle_alpha   90.00
_cell.angle_beta   90.00
_cell.angle_gamma   90.00
#
_symmetry.space_group_name_H-M   'P 1'
#
loop_
_entity.id
_entity.type
_entity.pdbx_description
1 polymer ?
#
loop_
_entity_poly.entity_id
_entity_poly.type
_entity_poly.pdbx_seq_one_letter_code
_entity_poly.pdbx_strand_id
1 'polypeptide(L)' 'MSDTGDWKCREGLFTDFLVANPCLDGDADLQWWLHRAYWQNSKGGHRNALNAVMAEARKRGVTCNLYTDPETKRKLEAKP' A
#
# COMPACT_ATOMS: atom_id res chain seq x y z
N MET A 1 16.84 4.77 -21.81
CA MET A 1 16.85 4.77 -20.33
C MET A 1 15.41 4.54 -19.89
N SER A 2 15.05 3.29 -19.59
CA SER A 2 13.68 2.92 -19.21
C SER A 2 13.47 3.19 -17.73
N ASP A 3 13.38 4.47 -17.37
CA ASP A 3 13.18 4.91 -15.98
C ASP A 3 11.69 5.04 -15.65
N THR A 4 10.89 4.05 -16.06
CA THR A 4 9.50 3.90 -15.59
C THR A 4 9.50 3.22 -14.23
N GLY A 5 10.13 3.87 -13.25
CA GLY A 5 9.58 4.23 -11.94
C GLY A 5 8.79 3.22 -11.10
N ASP A 6 8.90 1.91 -11.30
CA ASP A 6 8.38 0.95 -10.32
C ASP A 6 9.46 0.70 -9.26
N TRP A 7 9.34 1.38 -8.13
CA TRP A 7 10.26 1.21 -7.02
C TRP A 7 10.19 -0.22 -6.50
N LYS A 8 11.35 -0.79 -6.12
CA LYS A 8 11.36 -2.08 -5.41
C LYS A 8 10.62 -1.92 -4.07
N CYS A 9 9.87 -2.95 -3.67
CA CYS A 9 9.26 -2.99 -2.35
C CYS A 9 10.32 -2.83 -1.25
N ARG A 10 10.02 -2.01 -0.25
CA ARG A 10 10.88 -1.73 0.90
C ARG A 10 10.00 -1.50 2.12
N GLU A 11 10.49 -1.93 3.28
CA GLU A 11 9.77 -1.73 4.55
C GLU A 11 9.42 -0.26 4.78
N GLY A 12 10.37 0.66 4.56
CA GLY A 12 10.12 2.10 4.73
C GLY A 12 8.97 2.64 3.87
N LEU A 13 8.84 2.19 2.61
CA LEU A 13 7.74 2.59 1.74
C LEU A 13 6.39 2.02 2.19
N PHE A 14 6.39 0.86 2.87
CA PHE A 14 5.19 0.31 3.47
C PHE A 14 4.82 1.06 4.77
N THR A 15 5.82 1.42 5.59
CA THR A 15 5.63 2.27 6.76
C THR A 15 5.06 3.64 6.37
N ASP A 16 5.57 4.27 5.31
CA ASP A 16 5.05 5.56 4.80
C ASP A 16 3.56 5.46 4.42
N PHE A 17 3.16 4.32 3.83
CA PHE A 17 1.76 4.04 3.54
C PHE A 17 0.92 3.90 4.82
N LEU A 18 1.41 3.24 5.87
CA LEU A 18 0.69 3.15 7.14
C LEU A 18 0.56 4.53 7.81
N VAL A 19 1.63 5.33 7.79
CA VAL A 19 1.63 6.71 8.31
C VAL A 19 0.63 7.60 7.56
N ALA A 20 0.52 7.44 6.24
CA ALA A 20 -0.48 8.15 5.43
C ALA A 20 -1.93 7.74 5.75
N ASN A 21 -2.12 6.55 6.35
CA ASN A 21 -3.43 5.97 6.63
C ASN A 21 -3.55 5.51 8.09
N PRO A 22 -3.68 6.44 9.05
CA PRO A 22 -3.82 6.08 10.47
C PRO A 22 -5.00 5.13 10.77
N CYS A 23 -6.02 5.07 9.91
CA CYS A 23 -7.12 4.09 10.03
C CYS A 23 -6.67 2.62 9.88
N LEU A 24 -5.44 2.37 9.39
CA LEU A 24 -4.87 1.03 9.23
C LEU A 24 -3.94 0.61 10.38
N ASP A 25 -3.52 1.55 11.24
CA ASP A 25 -2.53 1.33 12.30
C ASP A 25 -3.17 0.86 13.63
N GLY A 26 -4.47 1.02 13.81
CA GLY A 26 -5.15 0.73 15.08
C GLY A 26 -5.43 -0.75 15.39
N ASP A 27 -5.19 -1.67 14.44
CA ASP A 27 -5.54 -3.09 14.55
C ASP A 27 -4.37 -3.98 14.12
N ALA A 28 -3.80 -4.73 15.06
CA ALA A 28 -2.64 -5.60 14.83
C ALA A 28 -2.94 -6.76 13.88
N ASP A 29 -4.15 -7.31 13.90
CA ASP A 29 -4.55 -8.37 12.97
C ASP A 29 -4.63 -7.79 11.56
N LEU A 30 -5.29 -6.64 11.39
CA LEU A 30 -5.33 -5.94 10.10
C LEU A 30 -3.91 -5.68 9.58
N GLN A 31 -3.02 -5.11 10.40
CA GLN A 31 -1.64 -4.84 10.01
C GLN A 31 -0.89 -6.08 9.53
N TRP A 32 -1.04 -7.22 10.21
CA TRP A 32 -0.40 -8.47 9.80
C TRP A 32 -0.83 -8.88 8.38
N TRP A 33 -2.12 -8.75 8.08
CA TRP A 33 -2.63 -9.10 6.76
C TRP A 33 -2.20 -8.13 5.67
N LEU A 34 -2.12 -6.83 5.98
CA LEU A 34 -1.60 -5.83 5.05
C LEU A 34 -0.11 -6.08 4.76
N HIS A 35 0.70 -6.34 5.79
CA HIS A 35 2.13 -6.66 5.64
C HIS A 35 2.32 -7.92 4.79
N ARG A 36 1.55 -8.98 5.09
CA ARG A 36 1.54 -10.21 4.30
C ARG A 36 1.18 -9.95 2.83
N ALA A 37 0.13 -9.18 2.56
CA ALA A 37 -0.31 -8.85 1.21
C ALA A 37 0.77 -8.07 0.44
N TYR A 38 1.44 -7.12 1.10
CA TYR A 38 2.51 -6.33 0.51
C TYR A 38 3.67 -7.22 0.05
N TRP A 39 4.18 -8.09 0.94
CA TRP A 39 5.34 -8.94 0.64
C TRP A 39 5.04 -10.08 -0.32
N GLN A 40 3.83 -10.64 -0.30
CA GLN A 40 3.39 -11.64 -1.28
C GLN A 40 3.39 -11.07 -2.71
N ASN A 41 3.08 -9.78 -2.85
CA ASN A 41 3.04 -9.09 -4.15
C ASN A 41 4.33 -8.33 -4.47
N SER A 42 5.39 -8.50 -3.67
CA SER A 42 6.64 -7.78 -3.83
C SER A 42 7.34 -7.99 -5.18
N LYS A 43 7.15 -9.16 -5.81
CA LYS A 43 7.66 -9.47 -7.15
C LYS A 43 7.06 -8.59 -8.24
N GLY A 44 5.87 -8.04 -8.01
CA GLY A 44 5.17 -7.15 -8.93
C GLY A 44 5.60 -5.68 -8.83
N GLY A 45 6.53 -5.32 -7.95
CA GLY A 45 6.91 -3.93 -7.69
C GLY A 45 6.03 -3.26 -6.62
N HIS A 46 6.51 -2.13 -6.11
CA HIS A 46 5.91 -1.41 -4.99
C HIS A 46 4.45 -1.03 -5.26
N ARG A 47 4.16 -0.57 -6.47
CA ARG A 47 2.82 -0.12 -6.84
C ARG A 47 1.81 -1.27 -6.82
N ASN A 48 2.17 -2.42 -7.37
CA ASN A 48 1.30 -3.59 -7.38
C ASN A 48 1.11 -4.16 -5.97
N ALA A 49 2.16 -4.12 -5.15
CA ALA A 49 2.06 -4.48 -3.74
C ALA A 49 1.07 -3.58 -2.98
N LEU A 50 1.12 -2.25 -3.16
CA LEU A 50 0.16 -1.34 -2.52
C LEU A 50 -1.28 -1.54 -3.00
N ASN A 51 -1.49 -1.80 -4.30
CA ASN A 51 -2.83 -2.15 -4.80
C ASN A 51 -3.39 -3.40 -4.11
N ALA A 52 -2.56 -4.43 -3.92
CA ALA A 52 -2.96 -5.65 -3.20
C ALA A 52 -3.27 -5.37 -1.72
N VAL A 53 -2.46 -4.54 -1.06
CA VAL A 53 -2.70 -4.09 0.32
C VAL A 53 -4.04 -3.37 0.44
N MET A 54 -4.34 -2.44 -0.45
CA MET A 54 -5.62 -1.72 -0.43
C MET A 54 -6.80 -2.66 -0.68
N ALA A 55 -6.68 -3.62 -1.61
CA ALA A 55 -7.70 -4.63 -1.82
C ALA A 55 -7.93 -5.49 -0.57
N GLU A 56 -6.86 -5.87 0.14
CA GLU A 56 -6.94 -6.62 1.39
C GLU A 56 -7.59 -5.80 2.51
N ALA A 57 -7.26 -4.50 2.62
CA ALA A 57 -7.93 -3.58 3.54
C ALA A 57 -9.44 -3.52 3.28
N ARG A 58 -9.87 -3.41 2.00
CA ARG A 58 -11.30 -3.41 1.64
C ARG A 58 -12.00 -4.70 2.02
N LYS A 59 -11.39 -5.86 1.79
CA LYS A 59 -11.94 -7.17 2.21
C LYS A 59 -12.18 -7.26 3.71
N ARG A 60 -11.41 -6.51 4.50
CA ARG A 60 -11.45 -6.46 5.96
C ARG A 60 -12.36 -5.38 6.53
N GLY A 61 -13.13 -4.71 5.67
CA GLY A 61 -14.11 -3.73 6.08
C GLY A 61 -13.58 -2.30 6.21
N VAL A 62 -12.35 -2.03 5.75
CA VAL A 62 -11.84 -0.65 5.71
C VAL A 62 -12.60 0.15 4.66
N THR A 63 -13.39 1.13 5.11
CA THR A 63 -14.21 1.99 4.23
C THR A 63 -13.62 3.39 4.05
N CYS A 64 -12.68 3.83 4.90
CA CYS A 64 -11.96 5.11 4.78
C CYS A 64 -11.29 5.27 3.39
N ASN A 65 -11.02 6.52 3.01
CA ASN A 65 -10.16 6.79 1.86
C ASN A 65 -8.73 6.37 2.21
N LEU A 66 -8.06 5.69 1.27
CA LEU A 66 -6.68 5.26 1.41
C LEU A 66 -5.78 6.07 0.47
N TYR A 67 -4.61 6.44 0.96
CA TYR A 67 -3.62 7.29 0.28
C TYR A 67 -2.32 6.52 0.11
N THR A 68 -1.61 6.70 -1.00
CA THR A 68 -0.35 5.98 -1.24
C THR A 68 0.90 6.79 -0.96
N ASP A 69 0.73 8.05 -0.59
CA ASP A 69 1.82 8.97 -0.29
C ASP A 69 1.36 9.93 0.82
N PRO A 70 2.10 10.03 1.94
CA PRO A 70 1.76 10.89 3.07
C PRO A 70 1.88 12.39 2.77
N GLU A 71 2.77 12.80 1.86
CA GLU A 71 3.01 14.22 1.53
C GLU A 71 2.15 14.68 0.35
N THR A 72 2.10 13.90 -0.73
CA THR A 72 1.39 14.34 -1.95
C THR A 72 -0.08 13.94 -1.96
N LYS A 73 -0.51 13.04 -1.07
CA LYS A 73 -1.84 12.40 -1.08
C LYS A 73 -2.24 11.86 -2.46
N ARG A 74 -1.26 11.53 -3.32
CA ARG A 74 -1.55 10.97 -4.64
C ARG A 74 -2.33 9.68 -4.46
N LYS A 75 -3.47 9.59 -5.15
CA LYS A 75 -4.15 8.32 -5.38
C LYS A 75 -3.30 7.54 -6.37
N LEU A 76 -3.17 6.22 -6.20
CA LEU A 76 -2.67 5.38 -7.29
C LEU A 76 -3.61 5.56 -8.46
N GLU A 77 -3.22 6.39 -9.44
CA GLU A 77 -3.97 6.54 -10.68
C GLU A 77 -3.87 5.21 -11.41
N ALA A 78 -4.90 4.38 -11.34
CA ALA A 78 -5.03 3.19 -12.18
C ALA A 78 -4.76 3.64 -13.63
N LYS A 79 -3.64 3.21 -14.21
CA LYS A 79 -3.42 3.46 -15.63
C LYS A 79 -4.48 2.64 -16.37
N PRO A 80 -5.17 3.22 -17.37
CA PRO A 80 -6.09 2.49 -18.24
C PRO A 80 -5.37 1.36 -18.99
#